data_AF-X6L8F6-F1
#
_entry.id   AF-X6L8F6-F1
#
_cell.length_a   1.000
_cell.length_b   1.000
_cell.length_c   1.000
_cell.angle_alpha   90.00
_cell.angle_beta   90.00
_cell.angle_gamma   90.00
#
_symmetry.space_group_name_H-M   'P 1'
#
loop_
_entity.id
_entity.type
_entity.pdbx_description
1 polymer ?
#
loop_
_entity_poly.entity_id
_entity_poly.type
_entity_poly.pdbx_seq_one_letter_code
_entity_poly.pdbx_strand_id
1 'polypeptide(L)'
;AVHFVKAYIGKHSVTYDGKLDSNGKTVRGQWKIGESTRDDFVLELPVAQTSGDEKEEKEEQKETETKTEAEEYELEFHCKYKYQNTWYPFTFKGRYVCNTMFGHGNDEEGAFEISARLDDKLLMEKRYLGSHTVVYRGTPHRDKKKIEGSWTSGSLSDAFEMEMTNEMISVVTVTSEFQTRVKADYYQYQWTPFDFDTILENDGTMVGSGKDTVGVFTIDGKIDMKKKTVYFEKKYLGMHLVVYRGTIKENLVEMTGKWFINEYNEGEPASQ
;
A
#
# COMPACT_ATOMS: atom_id res chain seq x y z
N ALA A 1 -18.29 8.69 19.02
CA ALA A 1 -17.24 9.69 18.69
C ALA A 1 -16.29 9.02 17.71
N VAL A 2 -15.79 9.76 16.73
CA VAL A 2 -14.90 9.24 15.68
C VAL A 2 -13.53 9.87 15.90
N HIS A 3 -12.51 9.03 16.01
CA HIS A 3 -11.11 9.44 16.16
C HIS A 3 -10.26 8.68 15.17
N PHE A 4 -9.47 9.38 14.37
CA PHE A 4 -8.47 8.75 13.51
C PHE A 4 -7.29 9.68 13.27
N VAL A 5 -6.14 9.10 12.93
CA VAL A 5 -4.91 9.84 12.67
C VAL A 5 -4.46 9.58 11.24
N LYS A 6 -4.27 10.64 10.47
CA LYS A 6 -3.65 10.58 9.15
C LYS A 6 -2.21 11.02 9.26
N ALA A 7 -1.28 10.08 9.13
CA ALA A 7 0.15 10.38 9.18
C ALA A 7 0.68 10.76 7.79
N TYR A 8 1.40 11.87 7.70
CA TYR A 8 2.22 12.23 6.53
C TYR A 8 3.67 11.91 6.85
N ILE A 9 4.20 10.88 6.20
CA ILE A 9 5.54 10.34 6.47
C ILE A 9 6.60 11.44 6.37
N GLY A 10 7.45 11.54 7.41
CA GLY A 10 8.54 12.51 7.51
C GLY A 10 8.11 13.97 7.72
N LYS A 11 6.82 14.24 7.95
CA LYS A 11 6.31 15.61 8.11
C LYS A 11 5.53 15.76 9.42
N HIS A 12 4.27 15.36 9.43
CA HIS A 12 3.38 15.57 10.57
C HIS A 12 2.21 14.58 10.55
N SER A 13 1.61 14.39 11.72
CA SER A 13 0.34 13.68 11.85
C SER A 13 -0.79 14.68 11.97
N VAL A 14 -1.90 14.39 11.30
CA VAL A 14 -3.16 15.09 11.47
C VAL A 14 -4.08 14.21 12.31
N THR A 15 -4.47 14.67 13.49
CA THR A 15 -5.47 14.02 14.32
C THR A 15 -6.84 14.57 13.98
N TYR A 16 -7.83 13.70 13.76
CA TYR A 16 -9.22 14.06 13.51
C TYR A 16 -10.09 13.57 14.65
N ASP A 17 -10.81 14.51 15.29
CA ASP A 17 -11.74 14.25 16.38
C ASP A 17 -13.13 14.75 15.97
N GLY A 18 -14.09 13.84 15.81
CA GLY A 18 -15.42 14.18 15.33
C GLY A 18 -16.56 13.41 15.98
N LYS A 19 -17.78 13.81 15.63
CA LYS A 19 -19.01 13.12 16.00
C LYS A 19 -19.83 12.86 14.74
N LEU A 20 -20.37 11.65 14.68
CA LEU A 20 -21.40 11.31 13.72
C LEU A 20 -22.64 12.14 14.01
N ASP A 21 -23.23 12.70 12.97
CA ASP A 21 -24.48 13.44 13.08
C ASP A 21 -25.68 12.49 13.33
N SER A 22 -26.83 13.08 13.65
CA SER A 22 -28.03 12.33 14.02
C SER A 22 -28.62 11.50 12.87
N ASN A 23 -28.27 11.82 11.63
CA ASN A 23 -28.74 11.08 10.45
C ASN A 23 -27.76 9.95 10.03
N GLY A 24 -26.61 9.83 10.71
CA GLY A 24 -25.62 8.79 10.45
C GLY A 24 -24.83 8.96 9.14
N LYS A 25 -24.96 10.10 8.45
CA LYS A 25 -24.37 10.33 7.12
C LYS A 25 -23.18 11.27 7.16
N THR A 26 -23.03 12.11 8.19
CA THR A 26 -21.88 13.01 8.25
C THR A 26 -21.14 12.92 9.58
N VAL A 27 -19.81 12.92 9.51
CA VAL A 27 -18.95 13.13 10.68
C VAL A 27 -18.44 14.55 10.64
N ARG A 28 -18.74 15.33 11.69
CA ARG A 28 -18.25 16.70 11.86
C ARG A 28 -17.31 16.77 13.04
N GLY A 29 -16.21 17.48 12.89
CA GLY A 29 -15.19 17.51 13.92
C GLY A 29 -14.11 18.54 13.66
N GLN A 30 -13.04 18.47 14.45
CA GLN A 30 -11.85 19.27 14.26
C GLN A 30 -10.69 18.36 13.89
N TRP A 31 -9.86 18.83 12.97
CA TRP A 31 -8.54 18.25 12.74
C TRP A 31 -7.49 19.12 13.39
N LYS A 32 -6.36 18.53 13.81
CA LYS A 32 -5.21 19.25 14.35
C LYS A 32 -3.88 18.70 13.87
N ILE A 33 -2.90 19.59 13.73
CA ILE A 33 -1.49 19.30 13.48
C ILE A 33 -0.70 19.95 14.62
N GLY A 34 -0.05 19.14 15.46
CA GLY A 34 0.60 19.63 16.67
C GLY A 34 -0.38 20.33 17.63
N GLU A 35 0.11 21.29 18.41
CA GLU A 35 -0.71 22.00 19.41
C GLU A 35 -1.38 23.28 18.87
N SER A 36 -0.84 23.87 17.80
CA SER A 36 -1.20 25.23 17.37
C SER A 36 -2.12 25.30 16.15
N THR A 37 -2.19 24.25 15.34
CA THR A 37 -2.90 24.29 14.06
C THR A 37 -4.10 23.37 14.12
N ARG A 38 -5.31 23.93 14.01
CA ARG A 38 -6.57 23.18 13.98
C ARG A 38 -7.61 23.90 13.14
N ASP A 39 -8.50 23.13 12.52
CA ASP A 39 -9.66 23.66 11.80
C ASP A 39 -10.77 22.61 11.76
N ASP A 40 -11.95 23.01 11.33
CA ASP A 40 -13.11 22.13 11.24
C ASP A 40 -13.02 21.21 10.00
N PHE A 41 -13.64 20.04 10.08
CA PHE A 41 -13.86 19.14 8.93
C PHE A 41 -15.28 18.60 8.88
N VAL A 42 -15.67 18.16 7.69
CA VAL A 42 -16.88 17.38 7.44
C VAL A 42 -16.51 16.18 6.56
N LEU A 43 -16.84 14.97 7.00
CA LEU A 43 -16.80 13.76 6.19
C LEU A 43 -18.21 13.31 5.88
N GLU A 44 -18.50 13.04 4.61
CA GLU A 44 -19.74 12.39 4.18
C GLU A 44 -19.48 10.89 4.08
N LEU A 45 -20.24 10.10 4.85
CA LEU A 45 -20.21 8.66 4.77
C LEU A 45 -21.05 8.22 3.56
N PRO A 46 -20.58 7.24 2.78
CA PRO A 46 -21.36 6.72 1.66
C PRO A 46 -22.68 6.15 2.18
N VAL A 47 -23.79 6.65 1.64
CA VAL A 47 -25.12 6.12 1.94
C VAL A 47 -25.19 4.73 1.34
N ALA A 48 -25.28 3.71 2.19
CA ALA A 48 -25.63 2.37 1.74
C ALA A 48 -26.91 2.48 0.91
N GLN A 49 -26.87 2.06 -0.36
CA GLN A 49 -28.06 2.03 -1.21
C GLN A 49 -28.99 0.95 -0.65
N THR A 50 -29.88 1.34 0.26
CA THR A 50 -31.03 0.51 0.62
C THR A 50 -32.01 0.61 -0.53
N SER A 51 -32.04 -0.43 -1.37
CA SER A 51 -33.18 -0.70 -2.26
C SER A 51 -34.41 -1.01 -1.40
N GLY A 52 -35.29 -0.04 -1.19
CA GLY A 52 -36.71 -0.29 -0.89
C GLY A 52 -37.47 -0.40 -2.22
N ASP A 53 -38.59 -1.09 -2.37
CA ASP A 53 -39.43 -1.91 -1.51
C ASP A 53 -40.30 -2.75 -2.47
N GLU A 54 -40.56 -4.03 -2.17
CA GLU A 54 -41.92 -4.57 -2.04
C GLU A 54 -41.98 -6.11 -1.90
N LYS A 55 -42.61 -6.48 -0.77
CA LYS A 55 -43.49 -7.61 -0.46
C LYS A 55 -42.92 -8.92 0.11
N GLU A 56 -43.53 -9.22 1.26
CA GLU A 56 -43.43 -10.40 2.12
C GLU A 56 -43.62 -11.72 1.35
N GLU A 57 -42.70 -12.66 1.57
CA GLU A 57 -43.06 -14.03 1.90
C GLU A 57 -41.95 -14.65 2.75
N LYS A 58 -42.35 -15.27 3.86
CA LYS A 58 -41.46 -15.89 4.84
C LYS A 58 -40.80 -17.13 4.25
N GLU A 59 -39.49 -17.11 4.05
CA GLU A 59 -38.68 -18.32 4.11
C GLU A 59 -37.39 -18.04 4.89
N GLU A 60 -37.17 -18.93 5.86
CA GLU A 60 -36.07 -18.97 6.81
C GLU A 60 -34.77 -19.29 6.05
N GLN A 61 -34.14 -18.26 5.48
CA GLN A 61 -32.82 -18.37 4.87
C GLN A 61 -31.77 -17.78 5.79
N LYS A 62 -30.96 -18.70 6.31
CA LYS A 62 -29.67 -18.56 6.98
C LYS A 62 -28.91 -17.33 6.47
N GLU A 63 -28.78 -16.31 7.32
CA GLU A 63 -27.87 -15.17 7.13
C GLU A 63 -26.49 -15.72 6.77
N THR A 64 -26.16 -15.62 5.49
CA THR A 64 -24.78 -15.74 5.03
C THR A 64 -24.33 -14.30 4.93
N GLU A 65 -23.60 -13.83 5.93
CA GLU A 65 -22.97 -12.51 5.94
C GLU A 65 -22.21 -12.34 4.62
N THR A 66 -22.72 -11.47 3.75
CA THR A 66 -22.01 -11.03 2.55
C THR A 66 -20.84 -10.18 3.04
N LYS A 67 -19.69 -10.82 3.22
CA LYS A 67 -18.39 -10.13 3.28
C LYS A 67 -18.33 -9.16 2.10
N THR A 68 -17.97 -7.92 2.38
CA THR A 68 -17.63 -6.97 1.32
C THR A 68 -16.40 -7.52 0.59
N GLU A 69 -16.44 -7.60 -0.74
CA GLU A 69 -15.40 -8.19 -1.61
C GLU A 69 -13.97 -7.66 -1.35
N ALA A 70 -13.82 -6.55 -0.62
CA ALA A 70 -12.53 -5.98 -0.24
C ALA A 70 -11.79 -6.75 0.89
N GLU A 71 -12.47 -7.57 1.69
CA GLU A 71 -11.85 -8.41 2.74
C GLU A 71 -11.25 -9.72 2.21
N GLU A 72 -11.34 -10.00 0.91
CA GLU A 72 -11.29 -11.39 0.43
C GLU A 72 -9.88 -11.96 0.18
N TYR A 73 -8.79 -11.18 0.26
CA TYR A 73 -7.44 -11.70 -0.02
C TYR A 73 -6.32 -11.12 0.87
N GLU A 74 -6.62 -10.82 2.13
CA GLU A 74 -5.57 -10.51 3.09
C GLU A 74 -4.90 -11.82 3.57
N LEU A 75 -3.63 -11.96 3.24
CA LEU A 75 -2.78 -13.10 3.60
C LEU A 75 -1.97 -12.76 4.86
N GLU A 76 -1.70 -13.77 5.68
CA GLU A 76 -0.73 -13.66 6.77
C GLU A 76 0.63 -14.20 6.33
N PHE A 77 1.67 -13.41 6.57
CA PHE A 77 3.05 -13.70 6.16
C PHE A 77 3.88 -13.97 7.41
N HIS A 78 4.53 -15.14 7.47
CA HIS A 78 5.39 -15.53 8.58
C HIS A 78 6.86 -15.33 8.22
N CYS A 79 7.53 -14.47 8.97
CA CYS A 79 8.92 -14.12 8.76
C CYS A 79 9.72 -14.32 10.05
N LYS A 80 11.03 -14.43 9.91
CA LYS A 80 11.97 -14.31 11.02
C LYS A 80 13.29 -13.75 10.54
N TYR A 81 13.97 -13.04 11.42
CA TYR A 81 15.29 -12.50 11.17
C TYR A 81 16.23 -12.88 12.31
N LYS A 82 17.52 -12.93 12.01
CA LYS A 82 18.55 -13.22 12.98
C LYS A 82 19.13 -11.91 13.50
N TYR A 83 19.39 -11.79 14.78
CA TYR A 83 20.13 -10.66 15.36
C TYR A 83 20.88 -11.15 16.59
N GLN A 84 22.17 -10.81 16.69
CA GLN A 84 23.04 -11.28 17.78
C GLN A 84 22.96 -12.80 18.01
N ASN A 85 22.96 -13.56 16.90
CA ASN A 85 22.85 -15.02 16.87
C ASN A 85 21.52 -15.62 17.38
N THR A 86 20.48 -14.81 17.58
CA THR A 86 19.14 -15.23 18.00
C THR A 86 18.12 -14.96 16.89
N TRP A 87 17.16 -15.87 16.69
CA TRP A 87 16.08 -15.70 15.71
C TRP A 87 14.87 -15.01 16.35
N TYR A 88 14.37 -13.97 15.69
CA TYR A 88 13.21 -13.19 16.10
C TYR A 88 12.11 -13.34 15.05
N PRO A 89 10.92 -13.86 15.42
CA PRO A 89 9.80 -13.95 14.50
C PRO A 89 9.11 -12.59 14.35
N PHE A 90 8.51 -12.35 13.19
CA PHE A 90 7.48 -11.33 13.01
C PHE A 90 6.47 -11.79 11.97
N THR A 91 5.25 -11.31 12.08
CA THR A 91 4.19 -11.55 11.09
C THR A 91 3.64 -10.24 10.58
N PHE A 92 3.10 -10.27 9.37
CA PHE A 92 2.36 -9.15 8.83
C PHE A 92 1.18 -9.66 8.02
N LYS A 93 0.14 -8.85 7.97
CA LYS A 93 -1.02 -9.08 7.13
C LYS A 93 -0.93 -8.20 5.91
N GLY A 94 -1.28 -8.74 4.76
CA GLY A 94 -1.08 -8.01 3.52
C GLY A 94 -1.66 -8.68 2.30
N ARG A 95 -1.42 -8.05 1.16
CA ARG A 95 -1.86 -8.51 -0.15
C ARG A 95 -0.63 -8.81 -0.97
N TYR A 96 -0.70 -9.86 -1.79
CA TYR A 96 0.32 -10.18 -2.78
C TYR A 96 -0.29 -10.17 -4.18
N VAL A 97 0.07 -9.20 -5.00
CA VAL A 97 -0.57 -8.95 -6.30
C VAL A 97 0.48 -8.47 -7.30
N CYS A 98 0.50 -9.03 -8.51
CA CYS A 98 1.47 -8.67 -9.57
C CYS A 98 2.91 -8.64 -9.06
N ASN A 99 3.36 -9.75 -8.45
CA ASN A 99 4.69 -9.85 -7.82
C ASN A 99 4.97 -8.79 -6.75
N THR A 100 3.94 -8.12 -6.22
CA THR A 100 4.09 -7.01 -5.28
C THR A 100 3.39 -7.33 -3.98
N MET A 101 4.08 -7.19 -2.84
CA MET A 101 3.47 -7.35 -1.52
C MET A 101 3.32 -6.00 -0.84
N PHE A 102 2.14 -5.77 -0.29
CA PHE A 102 1.87 -4.66 0.60
C PHE A 102 1.26 -5.21 1.87
N GLY A 103 1.60 -4.64 3.01
CA GLY A 103 1.05 -5.12 4.25
C GLY A 103 1.36 -4.22 5.41
N HIS A 104 0.87 -4.63 6.56
CA HIS A 104 1.11 -3.96 7.82
C HIS A 104 1.23 -5.01 8.93
N GLY A 105 1.91 -4.63 9.99
CA GLY A 105 2.11 -5.50 11.13
C GLY A 105 2.55 -4.72 12.34
N ASN A 106 2.82 -5.45 13.41
CA ASN A 106 3.32 -4.90 14.66
C ASN A 106 4.20 -5.95 15.33
N ASP A 107 5.32 -5.52 15.90
CA ASP A 107 6.16 -6.35 16.75
C ASP A 107 6.73 -5.53 17.91
N GLU A 108 7.77 -6.03 18.59
CA GLU A 108 8.36 -5.38 19.76
C GLU A 108 8.93 -3.99 19.49
N GLU A 109 9.34 -3.69 18.25
CA GLU A 109 9.83 -2.35 17.86
C GLU A 109 8.67 -1.40 17.52
N GLY A 110 7.53 -1.95 17.10
CA GLY A 110 6.26 -1.22 16.96
C GLY A 110 5.52 -1.53 15.67
N ALA A 111 4.55 -0.68 15.35
CA ALA A 111 3.76 -0.79 14.14
C ALA A 111 4.60 -0.49 12.89
N PHE A 112 4.39 -1.27 11.83
CA PHE A 112 5.13 -1.13 10.58
C PHE A 112 4.27 -1.42 9.35
N GLU A 113 4.79 -0.98 8.20
CA GLU A 113 4.26 -1.26 6.87
C GLU A 113 5.28 -2.04 6.03
N ILE A 114 4.78 -2.85 5.10
CA ILE A 114 5.55 -3.64 4.16
C ILE A 114 5.32 -3.12 2.73
N SER A 115 6.41 -2.97 1.98
CA SER A 115 6.38 -2.82 0.52
C SER A 115 7.42 -3.78 -0.06
N ALA A 116 7.02 -4.70 -0.91
CA ALA A 116 7.95 -5.67 -1.49
C ALA A 116 7.66 -5.97 -2.95
N ARG A 117 8.68 -6.47 -3.64
CA ARG A 117 8.57 -7.12 -4.93
C ARG A 117 9.24 -8.49 -4.90
N LEU A 118 8.57 -9.49 -5.46
CA LEU A 118 9.02 -10.88 -5.57
C LEU A 118 8.95 -11.33 -7.04
N ASP A 119 10.05 -11.17 -7.77
CA ASP A 119 10.24 -11.78 -9.09
C ASP A 119 11.03 -13.11 -8.93
N ASP A 120 12.26 -13.16 -9.43
CA ASP A 120 13.24 -14.22 -9.16
C ASP A 120 13.83 -14.10 -7.74
N LYS A 121 13.83 -12.89 -7.19
CA LYS A 121 14.30 -12.56 -5.85
C LYS A 121 13.30 -11.67 -5.13
N LEU A 122 13.30 -11.77 -3.81
CA LEU A 122 12.60 -10.87 -2.92
C LEU A 122 13.44 -9.61 -2.69
N LEU A 123 12.81 -8.45 -2.85
CA LEU A 123 13.22 -7.20 -2.24
C LEU A 123 12.04 -6.66 -1.44
N MET A 124 12.20 -6.56 -0.13
CA MET A 124 11.13 -6.13 0.78
C MET A 124 11.64 -5.04 1.70
N GLU A 125 10.84 -4.01 1.89
CA GLU A 125 11.02 -3.00 2.92
C GLU A 125 10.01 -3.19 4.02
N LYS A 126 10.49 -3.14 5.26
CA LYS A 126 9.68 -2.98 6.45
C LYS A 126 9.96 -1.62 7.05
N ARG A 127 8.95 -0.77 7.12
CA ARG A 127 9.07 0.58 7.65
C ARG A 127 8.31 0.70 8.95
N TYR A 128 9.03 0.94 10.03
CA TYR A 128 8.42 1.29 11.30
C TYR A 128 7.85 2.71 11.25
N LEU A 129 6.61 2.86 11.71
CA LEU A 129 5.90 4.13 11.64
C LEU A 129 6.62 5.19 12.50
N GLY A 130 7.13 6.24 11.85
CA GLY A 130 7.84 7.34 12.51
C GLY A 130 9.28 7.02 12.94
N SER A 131 9.85 5.91 12.48
CA SER A 131 11.18 5.44 12.89
C SER A 131 12.05 5.14 11.66
N HIS A 132 12.58 3.94 11.53
CA HIS A 132 13.54 3.52 10.52
C HIS A 132 12.95 2.49 9.55
N THR A 133 13.71 2.19 8.50
CA THR A 133 13.39 1.14 7.51
C THR A 133 14.40 0.00 7.62
N VAL A 134 13.90 -1.22 7.46
CA VAL A 134 14.68 -2.45 7.34
C VAL A 134 14.46 -3.02 5.94
N VAL A 135 15.55 -3.29 5.22
CA VAL A 135 15.51 -3.84 3.87
C VAL A 135 15.90 -5.30 3.89
N TYR A 136 15.01 -6.16 3.41
CA TYR A 136 15.18 -7.59 3.28
C TYR A 136 15.41 -7.97 1.82
N ARG A 137 16.38 -8.86 1.60
CA ARG A 137 16.70 -9.45 0.29
C ARG A 137 16.68 -10.94 0.43
N GLY A 138 16.00 -11.64 -0.47
CA GLY A 138 15.86 -13.09 -0.37
C GLY A 138 15.80 -13.78 -1.72
N THR A 139 16.14 -15.07 -1.73
CA THR A 139 15.98 -15.96 -2.89
C THR A 139 15.01 -17.08 -2.51
N PRO A 140 13.93 -17.30 -3.28
CA PRO A 140 13.04 -18.43 -3.07
C PRO A 140 13.78 -19.76 -3.23
N HIS A 141 13.48 -20.71 -2.36
CA HIS A 141 13.91 -22.11 -2.50
C HIS A 141 13.27 -22.76 -3.73
N ARG A 142 13.89 -23.85 -4.21
CA ARG A 142 13.38 -24.58 -5.39
C ARG A 142 11.97 -25.14 -5.19
N ASP A 143 11.61 -25.49 -3.96
CA ASP A 143 10.29 -25.97 -3.59
C ASP A 143 9.24 -24.85 -3.44
N LYS A 144 9.67 -23.58 -3.54
CA LYS A 144 8.86 -22.37 -3.35
C LYS A 144 8.14 -22.28 -2.02
N LYS A 145 8.59 -23.00 -0.99
CA LYS A 145 8.00 -22.96 0.36
C LYS A 145 8.67 -21.96 1.29
N LYS A 146 9.86 -21.50 0.92
CA LYS A 146 10.70 -20.64 1.75
C LYS A 146 11.44 -19.64 0.91
N ILE A 147 11.67 -18.46 1.46
CA ILE A 147 12.61 -17.45 0.97
C ILE A 147 13.68 -17.29 2.04
N GLU A 148 14.95 -17.35 1.64
CA GLU A 148 16.08 -17.11 2.53
C GLU A 148 16.95 -15.99 2.00
N GLY A 149 17.56 -15.22 2.90
CA GLY A 149 18.56 -14.24 2.54
C GLY A 149 19.00 -13.42 3.73
N SER A 150 19.02 -12.09 3.57
CA SER A 150 19.56 -11.17 4.56
C SER A 150 18.67 -9.96 4.75
N TRP A 151 18.69 -9.40 5.96
CA TRP A 151 18.18 -8.06 6.23
C TRP A 151 19.32 -7.06 6.39
N THR A 152 18.99 -5.78 6.23
CA THR A 152 19.91 -4.65 6.43
C THR A 152 19.16 -3.47 7.05
N SER A 153 19.78 -2.79 8.02
CA SER A 153 19.33 -1.50 8.53
C SER A 153 20.55 -0.67 8.95
N GLY A 154 20.80 0.44 8.26
CA GLY A 154 22.06 1.16 8.36
C GLY A 154 23.25 0.23 8.07
N SER A 155 24.18 0.11 9.01
CA SER A 155 25.34 -0.80 8.92
C SER A 155 25.09 -2.22 9.44
N LEU A 156 23.90 -2.49 10.00
CA LEU A 156 23.56 -3.80 10.56
C LEU A 156 23.02 -4.72 9.47
N SER A 157 23.40 -6.00 9.55
CA SER A 157 22.92 -7.04 8.65
C SER A 157 23.06 -8.43 9.28
N ASP A 158 22.09 -9.31 9.02
CA ASP A 158 22.15 -10.73 9.35
C ASP A 158 21.13 -11.52 8.50
N ALA A 159 20.97 -12.80 8.77
CA ALA A 159 20.09 -13.72 8.04
C ALA A 159 18.60 -13.39 8.22
N PHE A 160 17.83 -13.69 7.18
CA PHE A 160 16.37 -13.55 7.11
C PHE A 160 15.76 -14.80 6.47
N GLU A 161 14.58 -15.19 6.96
CA GLU A 161 13.75 -16.23 6.37
C GLU A 161 12.28 -15.81 6.34
N MET A 162 11.58 -16.21 5.28
CA MET A 162 10.14 -16.04 5.14
C MET A 162 9.52 -17.33 4.61
N GLU A 163 8.39 -17.72 5.19
CA GLU A 163 7.59 -18.85 4.73
C GLU A 163 6.65 -18.41 3.61
N MET A 164 6.56 -19.22 2.56
CA MET A 164 5.61 -19.04 1.48
C MET A 164 4.42 -19.97 1.70
N THR A 165 3.24 -19.40 1.88
CA THR A 165 2.01 -20.18 2.06
C THR A 165 1.47 -20.64 0.70
N ASN A 166 0.72 -21.75 0.68
CA ASN A 166 0.03 -22.21 -0.54
C ASN A 166 -0.94 -21.16 -1.09
N GLU A 167 -1.49 -20.32 -0.20
CA GLU A 167 -2.39 -19.22 -0.56
C GLU A 167 -1.66 -18.18 -1.42
N MET A 168 -0.44 -17.78 -1.07
CA MET A 168 0.38 -16.90 -1.92
C MET A 168 0.57 -17.48 -3.32
N ILE A 169 0.81 -18.79 -3.43
CA ILE A 169 0.98 -19.47 -4.72
C ILE A 169 -0.31 -19.42 -5.54
N SER A 170 -1.47 -19.63 -4.90
CA SER A 170 -2.76 -19.53 -5.58
C SER A 170 -3.08 -18.11 -6.05
N VAL A 171 -2.79 -17.09 -5.24
CA VAL A 171 -3.02 -15.68 -5.60
C VAL A 171 -2.15 -15.23 -6.76
N VAL A 172 -0.87 -15.67 -6.83
CA VAL A 172 -0.01 -15.41 -8.01
C VAL A 172 -0.67 -15.90 -9.29
N THR A 173 -1.27 -17.08 -9.24
CA THR A 173 -1.85 -17.71 -10.42
C THR A 173 -3.06 -16.91 -10.89
N VAL A 174 -3.98 -16.55 -9.98
CA VAL A 174 -5.20 -15.79 -10.31
C VAL A 174 -4.87 -14.37 -10.78
N THR A 175 -3.96 -13.68 -10.10
CA THR A 175 -3.65 -12.26 -10.41
C THR A 175 -2.95 -12.10 -11.76
N SER A 176 -2.24 -13.12 -12.25
CA SER A 176 -1.61 -13.09 -13.57
C SER A 176 -2.60 -12.89 -14.72
N GLU A 177 -3.88 -13.27 -14.55
CA GLU A 177 -4.92 -13.17 -15.59
C GLU A 177 -5.55 -11.76 -15.69
N PHE A 178 -5.44 -10.95 -14.64
CA PHE A 178 -6.04 -9.60 -14.56
C PHE A 178 -4.99 -8.48 -14.62
N GLN A 179 -3.73 -8.83 -14.83
CA GLN A 179 -2.62 -7.90 -14.93
C GLN A 179 -2.64 -7.16 -16.27
N THR A 180 -2.42 -5.85 -16.22
CA THR A 180 -2.14 -5.03 -17.40
C THR A 180 -0.80 -4.34 -17.27
N ARG A 181 -0.19 -4.02 -18.41
CA ARG A 181 1.07 -3.25 -18.47
C ARG A 181 0.77 -1.81 -18.85
N VAL A 182 1.07 -0.89 -17.96
CA VAL A 182 1.00 0.54 -18.21
C VAL A 182 2.33 1.01 -18.77
N LYS A 183 2.27 1.73 -19.89
CA LYS A 183 3.40 2.48 -20.44
C LYS A 183 3.26 3.93 -20.02
N ALA A 184 4.28 4.47 -19.37
CA ALA A 184 4.27 5.84 -18.89
C ALA A 184 5.58 6.54 -19.24
N ASP A 185 5.51 7.86 -19.34
CA ASP A 185 6.69 8.71 -19.52
C ASP A 185 6.66 9.82 -18.49
N TYR A 186 7.83 10.19 -17.97
CA TYR A 186 8.00 11.42 -17.20
C TYR A 186 9.00 12.34 -17.89
N TYR A 187 8.81 13.64 -17.71
CA TYR A 187 9.73 14.63 -18.25
C TYR A 187 10.66 15.14 -17.15
N GLN A 188 11.97 14.91 -17.31
CA GLN A 188 13.04 15.51 -16.50
C GLN A 188 14.18 15.90 -17.43
N TYR A 189 14.16 17.14 -17.94
CA TYR A 189 15.01 17.65 -19.02
C TYR A 189 14.82 16.94 -20.38
N GLN A 190 14.51 15.65 -20.36
CA GLN A 190 14.10 14.80 -21.49
C GLN A 190 12.93 13.92 -21.08
N TRP A 191 12.19 13.40 -22.06
CA TRP A 191 11.16 12.38 -21.83
C TRP A 191 11.83 11.03 -21.55
N THR A 192 11.50 10.43 -20.42
CA THR A 192 12.05 9.15 -19.98
C THR A 192 10.91 8.16 -19.77
N PRO A 193 10.89 7.02 -20.50
CA PRO A 193 9.87 6.01 -20.35
C PRO A 193 10.09 5.18 -19.09
N PHE A 194 9.00 4.71 -18.50
CA PHE A 194 8.98 3.64 -17.54
C PHE A 194 7.68 2.85 -17.70
N ASP A 195 7.81 1.54 -17.63
CA ASP A 195 6.67 0.63 -17.70
C ASP A 195 6.46 -0.02 -16.34
N PHE A 196 5.21 -0.35 -16.04
CA PHE A 196 4.89 -1.13 -14.86
C PHE A 196 3.70 -2.04 -15.09
N ASP A 197 3.71 -3.14 -14.36
CA ASP A 197 2.63 -4.09 -14.30
C ASP A 197 1.69 -3.67 -13.17
N THR A 198 0.39 -3.71 -13.41
CA THR A 198 -0.61 -3.31 -12.42
C THR A 198 -1.90 -4.12 -12.56
N ILE A 199 -2.60 -4.25 -11.45
CA ILE A 199 -4.04 -4.53 -11.44
C ILE A 199 -4.77 -3.22 -11.14
N LEU A 200 -5.91 -3.04 -11.80
CA LEU A 200 -6.88 -1.99 -11.51
C LEU A 200 -8.14 -2.66 -10.98
N GLU A 201 -8.50 -2.35 -9.76
CA GLU A 201 -9.70 -2.86 -9.10
C GLU A 201 -10.93 -2.05 -9.52
N ASN A 202 -12.11 -2.65 -9.34
CA ASN A 202 -13.39 -2.02 -9.70
C ASN A 202 -13.64 -0.70 -8.96
N ASP A 203 -13.08 -0.53 -7.77
CA ASP A 203 -13.17 0.70 -6.98
C ASP A 203 -12.15 1.79 -7.41
N GLY A 204 -11.38 1.49 -8.47
CA GLY A 204 -10.34 2.35 -9.03
C GLY A 204 -9.00 2.23 -8.34
N THR A 205 -8.83 1.37 -7.33
CA THR A 205 -7.54 1.14 -6.67
C THR A 205 -6.57 0.48 -7.64
N MET A 206 -5.36 1.01 -7.70
CA MET A 206 -4.31 0.58 -8.62
C MET A 206 -3.10 0.13 -7.82
N VAL A 207 -2.74 -1.15 -7.98
CA VAL A 207 -1.61 -1.75 -7.28
C VAL A 207 -0.72 -2.45 -8.30
N GLY A 208 0.58 -2.20 -8.22
CA GLY A 208 1.50 -2.72 -9.21
C GLY A 208 2.97 -2.60 -8.83
N SER A 209 3.83 -2.93 -9.78
CA SER A 209 5.26 -2.73 -9.65
C SER A 209 5.96 -2.66 -11.01
N GLY A 210 7.15 -2.07 -11.03
CA GLY A 210 8.00 -2.04 -12.20
C GLY A 210 9.48 -2.00 -11.83
N LYS A 211 10.31 -1.99 -12.85
CA LYS A 211 11.75 -1.79 -12.73
C LYS A 211 12.20 -0.92 -13.89
N ASP A 212 12.99 0.09 -13.61
CA ASP A 212 13.64 0.93 -14.60
C ASP A 212 15.12 1.12 -14.27
N THR A 213 15.76 2.11 -14.89
CA THR A 213 17.18 2.43 -14.70
C THR A 213 17.51 2.96 -13.30
N VAL A 214 16.55 3.51 -12.58
CA VAL A 214 16.73 3.99 -11.20
C VAL A 214 16.67 2.81 -10.24
N GLY A 215 15.72 1.89 -10.44
CA GLY A 215 15.63 0.69 -9.62
C GLY A 215 14.30 -0.04 -9.71
N VAL A 216 14.11 -0.95 -8.77
CA VAL A 216 12.85 -1.65 -8.56
C VAL A 216 11.89 -0.74 -7.80
N PHE A 217 10.63 -0.67 -8.23
CA PHE A 217 9.62 0.16 -7.60
C PHE A 217 8.27 -0.53 -7.50
N THR A 218 7.45 -0.06 -6.56
CA THR A 218 6.04 -0.42 -6.40
C THR A 218 5.13 0.75 -6.79
N ILE A 219 3.88 0.44 -7.12
CA ILE A 219 2.83 1.38 -7.48
C ILE A 219 1.66 1.17 -6.52
N ASP A 220 1.21 2.25 -5.90
CA ASP A 220 -0.05 2.33 -5.15
C ASP A 220 -0.78 3.60 -5.57
N GLY A 221 -2.02 3.48 -5.99
CA GLY A 221 -2.77 4.59 -6.55
C GLY A 221 -4.26 4.40 -6.59
N LYS A 222 -4.94 5.43 -7.08
CA LYS A 222 -6.37 5.44 -7.29
C LYS A 222 -6.75 6.22 -8.53
N ILE A 223 -7.70 5.66 -9.27
CA ILE A 223 -8.39 6.28 -10.39
C ILE A 223 -9.82 6.60 -9.95
N ASP A 224 -10.19 7.88 -9.99
CA ASP A 224 -11.57 8.31 -9.81
C ASP A 224 -12.18 8.52 -11.20
N MET A 225 -12.90 7.52 -11.72
CA MET A 225 -13.53 7.58 -13.03
C MET A 225 -14.64 8.63 -13.13
N LYS A 226 -15.28 8.98 -12.00
CA LYS A 226 -16.32 10.02 -11.98
C LYS A 226 -15.70 11.40 -12.15
N LYS A 227 -14.58 11.66 -11.49
CA LYS A 227 -13.84 12.92 -11.59
C LYS A 227 -12.83 12.95 -12.73
N LYS A 228 -12.60 11.80 -13.39
CA LYS A 228 -11.54 11.58 -14.39
C LYS A 228 -10.17 12.02 -13.85
N THR A 229 -9.87 11.70 -12.60
CA THR A 229 -8.59 12.02 -11.96
C THR A 229 -7.81 10.76 -11.64
N VAL A 230 -6.48 10.84 -11.75
CA VAL A 230 -5.56 9.76 -11.38
C VAL A 230 -4.54 10.27 -10.37
N TYR A 231 -4.28 9.43 -9.38
CA TYR A 231 -3.22 9.58 -8.40
C TYR A 231 -2.47 8.26 -8.31
N PHE A 232 -1.14 8.28 -8.32
CA PHE A 232 -0.37 7.13 -7.86
C PHE A 232 0.99 7.52 -7.34
N GLU A 233 1.49 6.69 -6.45
CA GLU A 233 2.81 6.74 -5.86
C GLU A 233 3.68 5.67 -6.50
N LYS A 234 4.84 6.09 -7.02
CA LYS A 234 5.91 5.22 -7.49
C LYS A 234 7.01 5.22 -6.44
N LYS A 235 7.08 4.15 -5.66
CA LYS A 235 8.05 4.02 -4.56
C LYS A 235 9.22 3.17 -5.00
N TYR A 236 10.39 3.76 -5.15
CA TYR A 236 11.62 2.99 -5.36
C TYR A 236 12.04 2.33 -4.05
N LEU A 237 12.10 1.00 -4.05
CA LEU A 237 12.45 0.23 -2.85
C LEU A 237 13.91 0.52 -2.45
N GLY A 238 14.08 1.01 -1.23
CA GLY A 238 15.33 1.44 -0.60
C GLY A 238 15.73 2.87 -0.94
N MET A 239 14.84 3.68 -1.53
CA MET A 239 15.19 4.99 -2.07
C MET A 239 14.08 6.03 -1.81
N HIS A 240 13.52 6.61 -2.88
CA HIS A 240 12.62 7.75 -2.82
C HIS A 240 11.24 7.45 -3.41
N LEU A 241 10.29 8.31 -3.05
CA LEU A 241 8.92 8.28 -3.53
C LEU A 241 8.70 9.35 -4.59
N VAL A 242 8.13 8.96 -5.72
CA VAL A 242 7.65 9.89 -6.75
C VAL A 242 6.14 9.83 -6.79
N VAL A 243 5.49 10.99 -6.73
CA VAL A 243 4.03 11.08 -6.76
C VAL A 243 3.58 11.62 -8.10
N TYR A 244 2.61 10.96 -8.72
CA TYR A 244 1.99 11.34 -9.97
C TYR A 244 0.55 11.76 -9.73
N ARG A 245 0.18 12.92 -10.28
CA ARG A 245 -1.18 13.48 -10.21
C ARG A 245 -1.61 13.97 -11.57
N GLY A 246 -2.76 13.51 -12.03
CA GLY A 246 -3.23 13.84 -13.36
C GLY A 246 -4.72 13.70 -13.57
N THR A 247 -5.09 13.84 -14.84
CA THR A 247 -6.44 13.65 -15.34
C THR A 247 -6.43 12.60 -16.45
N ILE A 248 -7.57 11.92 -16.60
CA ILE A 248 -7.82 10.98 -17.69
C ILE A 248 -8.46 11.76 -18.84
N LYS A 249 -7.92 11.59 -20.05
CA LYS A 249 -8.46 12.22 -21.25
C LYS A 249 -9.81 11.62 -21.65
N GLU A 250 -10.52 12.28 -22.56
CA GLU A 250 -11.84 11.83 -23.02
C GLU A 250 -11.83 10.45 -23.68
N ASN A 251 -10.71 10.02 -24.25
CA ASN A 251 -10.55 8.69 -24.81
C ASN A 251 -10.42 7.58 -23.75
N LEU A 252 -10.39 7.93 -22.45
CA LEU A 252 -10.30 7.03 -21.30
C LEU A 252 -9.06 6.13 -21.24
N VAL A 253 -8.12 6.27 -22.17
CA VAL A 253 -6.92 5.45 -22.27
C VAL A 253 -5.63 6.23 -22.03
N GLU A 254 -5.69 7.57 -22.07
CA GLU A 254 -4.55 8.43 -21.83
C GLU A 254 -4.69 9.20 -20.53
N MET A 255 -3.58 9.28 -19.79
CA MET A 255 -3.45 10.05 -18.57
C MET A 255 -2.39 11.12 -18.75
N THR A 256 -2.63 12.33 -18.26
CA THR A 256 -1.63 13.41 -18.27
C THR A 256 -1.59 14.10 -16.93
N GLY A 257 -0.41 14.50 -16.48
CA GLY A 257 -0.28 15.02 -15.13
C GLY A 257 1.07 15.65 -14.83
N LYS A 258 1.24 15.97 -13.56
CA LYS A 258 2.49 16.43 -12.96
C LYS A 258 3.04 15.33 -12.07
N TRP A 259 4.37 15.34 -11.94
CA TRP A 259 5.07 14.49 -10.99
C TRP A 259 5.89 15.36 -10.03
N PHE A 260 6.13 14.85 -8.83
CA PHE A 260 7.01 15.48 -7.85
C PHE A 260 7.69 14.42 -6.98
N ILE A 261 8.94 14.70 -6.60
CA ILE A 261 9.67 13.88 -5.62
C ILE A 261 9.23 14.36 -4.24
N ASN A 262 8.78 13.42 -3.41
CA ASN A 262 8.73 13.66 -1.98
C ASN A 262 10.04 13.08 -1.44
N GLU A 263 11.00 13.96 -1.11
CA GLU A 263 12.29 13.52 -0.58
C GLU A 263 12.06 12.67 0.67
N TYR A 264 12.56 11.44 0.59
CA TYR A 264 12.70 10.56 1.73
C TYR A 264 13.89 11.11 2.50
N ASN A 265 13.65 12.00 3.46
CA ASN A 265 14.72 12.47 4.34
C ASN A 265 15.11 11.32 5.29
N GLU A 266 16.08 10.52 4.87
CA GLU A 266 16.98 9.86 5.81
C GLU A 266 17.89 10.95 6.37
N GLY A 267 17.86 11.14 7.69
CA GLY A 267 18.65 12.17 8.33
C GLY A 267 20.15 11.92 8.16
N GLU A 268 20.83 12.82 7.47
CA GLU A 268 22.01 13.55 7.96
C GLU A 268 22.14 14.89 7.20
N PRO A 269 22.57 15.99 7.85
CA PRO A 269 22.80 17.25 7.19
C PRO A 269 24.04 17.17 6.29
N ALA A 270 23.92 17.66 5.05
CA ALA A 270 25.07 17.96 4.21
C ALA A 270 25.98 18.93 4.97
N SER A 271 27.19 18.47 5.31
CA SER A 271 28.27 19.33 5.80
C SER A 271 28.71 20.25 4.66
N GLN A 272 28.84 21.54 5.00
CA GLN A 272 29.41 22.60 4.18
C GLN A 272 30.90 22.38 3.91
#